data_AF-A0A850EVY8-F1
#
_entry.id   AF-A0A850EVY8-F1
#
_cell.length_a   1.000
_cell.length_b   1.000
_cell.length_c   1.000
_cell.angle_alpha   90.00
_cell.angle_beta   90.00
_cell.angle_gamma   90.00
#
_symmetry.space_group_name_H-M   'P 1'
#
loop_
_entity.id
_entity.type
_entity.pdbx_description
1 polymer ?
#
loop_
_entity_poly.entity_id
_entity_poly.type
_entity_poly.pdbx_seq_one_letter_code
_entity_poly.pdbx_strand_id
1 'polypeptide(L)'
;MHQKLHEPTWSRLGFTSPPGEDAGKDIGIVIIDTIRPHHTIRHLGSRIKYVSVHNDLSVECREIAFEEPNDSDGDKGEHGLMAVLALSHEPFEFKGIKYTSLSPASNFIVLNHLAFKEGEGERLKRGIDYILERSQEWNIKIILSMGWHALDNSVLLKNTSENSTVQALASAVKSGILVICANGNTRLDNIMPPTEYLAVGGYNDHGSANIDVHSAYPDEPWGRNGDGHIRPDVLAPRLYLPIPYCETLEKPNELSYFLGTSGASTLVTGVCAYLLSKYPNLQIDTLRNALVNFGIPLVGYDNLAPRINVSDVIKALNDGYVKSGVPNRPSPIAITNPYISIVSSDPIERGLAFSMLVRQERCSREELWRFAYDDSPVVRKIAIWALQKPKDADERDIYWRNLKQEKEGGVRGWYTYGLLQDATKNEVDLWLPWATDLNWTVRWCVNGYLNRFSEFPELEKTHDPDSILDKALPIYKWYEKYKLHLT
;
A
#
# COMPACT_ATOMS: atom_id res chain seq x y z
N MET A 1 -13.26 -1.64 28.16
CA MET A 1 -13.39 -2.38 26.88
C MET A 1 -12.45 -3.56 26.93
N HIS A 2 -12.92 -4.78 26.73
CA HIS A 2 -12.02 -5.91 26.50
C HIS A 2 -11.38 -5.71 25.13
N GLN A 3 -10.05 -5.60 25.08
CA GLN A 3 -9.29 -5.53 23.84
C GLN A 3 -9.62 -6.80 23.02
N LYS A 4 -10.25 -6.63 21.85
CA LYS A 4 -10.53 -7.73 20.93
C LYS A 4 -9.21 -8.39 20.56
N LEU A 5 -9.06 -9.68 20.87
CA LEU A 5 -7.89 -10.44 20.47
C LEU A 5 -8.02 -10.79 18.99
N HIS A 6 -7.01 -10.44 18.20
CA HIS A 6 -6.99 -10.71 16.77
C HIS A 6 -6.37 -12.09 16.50
N GLU A 7 -6.96 -12.82 15.56
CA GLU A 7 -6.50 -14.15 15.18
C GLU A 7 -5.14 -14.11 14.48
N PRO A 8 -4.38 -15.22 14.51
CA PRO A 8 -3.12 -15.34 13.78
C PRO A 8 -3.26 -15.03 12.29
N THR A 9 -2.24 -14.42 11.69
CA THR A 9 -2.27 -14.03 10.27
C THR A 9 -2.39 -15.23 9.33
N TRP A 10 -1.77 -16.37 9.66
CA TRP A 10 -1.84 -17.59 8.84
C TRP A 10 -3.28 -18.11 8.70
N SER A 11 -4.09 -18.10 9.76
CA SER A 11 -5.48 -18.58 9.68
C SER A 11 -6.32 -17.64 8.81
N ARG A 12 -6.09 -16.34 8.93
CA ARG A 12 -6.75 -15.27 8.16
C ARG A 12 -6.39 -15.30 6.67
N LEU A 13 -5.27 -15.92 6.30
CA LEU A 13 -4.86 -16.18 4.91
C LEU A 13 -5.41 -17.50 4.35
N GLY A 14 -6.19 -18.24 5.14
CA GLY A 14 -6.79 -19.51 4.70
C GLY A 14 -5.84 -20.69 4.73
N PHE A 15 -4.81 -20.69 5.59
CA PHE A 15 -4.06 -21.92 5.88
C PHE A 15 -4.90 -22.87 6.74
N THR A 16 -4.85 -24.17 6.45
CA THR A 16 -5.51 -25.21 7.26
C THR A 16 -4.79 -25.51 8.57
N SER A 17 -3.51 -25.15 8.66
CA SER A 17 -2.65 -25.34 9.83
C SER A 17 -1.52 -24.30 9.81
N PRO A 18 -0.93 -23.94 10.96
CA PRO A 18 0.22 -23.05 11.01
C PRO A 18 1.37 -23.54 10.09
N PRO A 19 2.08 -22.65 9.39
CA PRO A 19 3.33 -22.99 8.71
C PRO A 19 4.35 -23.57 9.69
N GLY A 20 5.16 -24.53 9.21
CA GLY A 20 6.23 -25.14 10.00
C GLY A 20 7.45 -24.22 10.15
N GLU A 21 8.39 -24.61 11.02
CA GLU A 21 9.64 -23.86 11.24
C GLU A 21 10.55 -23.82 10.00
N ASP A 22 10.38 -24.76 9.07
CA ASP A 22 11.09 -24.83 7.78
C ASP A 22 10.39 -24.06 6.66
N ALA A 23 9.27 -23.38 6.94
CA ALA A 23 8.56 -22.59 5.94
C ALA A 23 9.45 -21.47 5.38
N GLY A 24 9.52 -21.37 4.05
CA GLY A 24 10.38 -20.41 3.35
C GLY A 24 11.86 -20.79 3.34
N LYS A 25 12.23 -22.00 3.77
CA LYS A 25 13.61 -22.48 3.73
C LYS A 25 14.20 -22.35 2.33
N ASP A 26 15.47 -21.92 2.31
CA ASP A 26 16.25 -21.67 1.10
C ASP A 26 15.67 -20.58 0.18
N ILE A 27 14.66 -19.80 0.60
CA ILE A 27 14.15 -18.68 -0.20
C ILE A 27 14.79 -17.37 0.25
N GLY A 28 15.46 -16.67 -0.68
CA GLY A 28 15.94 -15.31 -0.49
C GLY A 28 14.88 -14.27 -0.81
N ILE A 29 14.62 -13.38 0.15
CA ILE A 29 13.63 -12.30 0.09
C ILE A 29 14.35 -10.97 0.27
N VAL A 30 14.27 -10.11 -0.75
CA VAL A 30 14.71 -8.70 -0.64
C VAL A 30 13.52 -7.87 -0.16
N ILE A 31 13.72 -7.03 0.85
CA ILE A 31 12.74 -6.09 1.37
C ILE A 31 13.26 -4.68 1.10
N ILE A 32 12.59 -3.93 0.23
CA ILE A 32 12.98 -2.54 -0.06
C ILE A 32 12.39 -1.64 1.05
N ASP A 33 13.19 -1.40 2.09
CA ASP A 33 12.83 -0.56 3.22
C ASP A 33 14.08 -0.17 4.05
N THR A 34 13.87 0.55 5.15
CA THR A 34 14.85 0.76 6.20
C THR A 34 14.52 -0.14 7.38
N ILE A 35 15.53 -0.68 8.06
CA ILE A 35 15.36 -1.50 9.25
C ILE A 35 16.28 -1.00 10.37
N ARG A 36 15.83 -1.13 11.61
CA ARG A 36 16.63 -0.93 12.82
C ARG A 36 17.07 -2.27 13.42
N PRO A 37 18.25 -2.34 14.07
CA PRO A 37 18.61 -3.49 14.90
C PRO A 37 17.58 -3.68 16.02
N HIS A 38 17.26 -4.94 16.34
CA HIS A 38 16.33 -5.28 17.41
C HIS A 38 16.57 -6.71 17.93
N HIS A 39 16.31 -6.95 19.22
CA HIS A 39 16.57 -8.26 19.81
C HIS A 39 15.70 -9.38 19.23
N THR A 40 14.47 -9.06 18.77
CA THR A 40 13.51 -10.01 18.18
C THR A 40 13.91 -10.54 16.79
N ILE A 41 15.01 -10.05 16.21
CA ILE A 41 15.56 -10.56 14.94
C ILE A 41 16.92 -11.25 15.11
N ARG A 42 17.44 -11.36 16.33
CA ARG A 42 18.76 -11.98 16.61
C ARG A 42 18.83 -13.44 16.18
N HIS A 43 17.72 -14.18 16.28
CA HIS A 43 17.60 -15.57 15.84
C HIS A 43 17.79 -15.76 14.32
N LEU A 44 17.70 -14.69 13.53
CA LEU A 44 18.01 -14.74 12.10
C LEU A 44 19.52 -14.80 11.85
N GLY A 45 20.34 -14.21 12.72
CA GLY A 45 21.80 -14.19 12.58
C GLY A 45 22.25 -13.76 11.18
N SER A 46 23.12 -14.54 10.55
CA SER A 46 23.63 -14.27 9.19
C SER A 46 22.57 -14.41 8.07
N ARG A 47 21.37 -14.93 8.37
CA ARG A 47 20.26 -15.00 7.40
C ARG A 47 19.62 -13.65 7.12
N ILE A 48 19.84 -12.62 7.94
CA ILE A 48 19.39 -11.26 7.64
C ILE A 48 20.57 -10.33 7.38
N LYS A 49 20.57 -9.73 6.19
CA LYS A 49 21.53 -8.73 5.76
C LYS A 49 20.84 -7.40 5.58
N TYR A 50 21.58 -6.33 5.83
CA TYR A 50 21.12 -4.98 5.55
C TYR A 50 22.08 -4.33 4.57
N VAL A 51 21.56 -4.04 3.37
CA VAL A 51 22.26 -3.40 2.28
C VAL A 51 21.85 -1.93 2.23
N SER A 52 22.82 -1.03 2.30
CA SER A 52 22.60 0.41 2.20
C SER A 52 23.33 0.97 0.98
N VAL A 53 22.65 1.85 0.24
CA VAL A 53 23.24 2.59 -0.88
C VAL A 53 23.31 4.06 -0.52
N HIS A 54 24.52 4.61 -0.50
CA HIS A 54 24.77 6.00 -0.13
C HIS A 54 24.61 6.95 -1.33
N ASN A 55 24.68 8.25 -1.07
CA ASN A 55 24.53 9.28 -2.11
C ASN A 55 25.64 9.23 -3.18
N ASP A 56 26.82 8.74 -2.84
CA ASP A 56 27.94 8.53 -3.77
C ASP A 56 27.89 7.16 -4.49
N LEU A 57 26.77 6.44 -4.37
CA LEU A 57 26.53 5.10 -4.92
C LEU A 57 27.43 4.00 -4.36
N SER A 58 28.19 4.29 -3.30
CA SER A 58 28.83 3.25 -2.52
C SER A 58 27.77 2.35 -1.86
N VAL A 59 28.09 1.07 -1.71
CA VAL A 59 27.19 0.05 -1.17
C VAL A 59 27.83 -0.58 0.04
N GLU A 60 27.13 -0.57 1.17
CA GLU A 60 27.49 -1.26 2.40
C GLU A 60 26.57 -2.48 2.58
N CYS A 61 27.10 -3.60 3.06
CA CYS A 61 26.33 -4.79 3.43
C CYS A 61 26.78 -5.26 4.80
N ARG A 62 25.85 -5.34 5.75
CA ARG A 62 26.11 -5.68 7.16
C ARG A 62 25.10 -6.68 7.72
N GLU A 63 25.47 -7.37 8.80
CA GLU A 63 24.63 -8.36 9.48
C GLU A 63 23.90 -7.73 10.66
N ILE A 64 22.75 -7.11 10.36
CA ILE A 64 22.01 -6.26 11.30
C ILE A 64 21.51 -7.00 12.56
N ALA A 65 21.35 -8.32 12.50
CA ALA A 65 20.95 -9.13 13.65
C ALA A 65 21.97 -9.11 14.81
N PHE A 66 23.24 -8.75 14.55
CA PHE A 66 24.29 -8.69 15.56
C PHE A 66 24.58 -7.28 16.06
N GLU A 67 23.80 -6.30 15.63
CA GLU A 67 23.95 -4.90 16.01
C GLU A 67 23.05 -4.55 17.20
N GLU A 68 23.45 -3.55 17.97
CA GLU A 68 22.63 -2.98 19.03
C GLU A 68 21.78 -1.81 18.50
N PRO A 69 20.55 -1.63 19.00
CA PRO A 69 19.72 -0.48 18.63
C PRO A 69 20.38 0.83 19.10
N ASN A 70 20.19 1.88 18.33
CA ASN A 70 20.62 3.24 18.67
C ASN A 70 19.39 4.09 19.01
N ASP A 71 19.26 4.48 20.28
CA ASP A 71 18.10 5.24 20.77
C ASP A 71 17.90 6.59 20.06
N SER A 72 18.96 7.17 19.50
CA SER A 72 18.86 8.43 18.74
C SER A 72 18.16 8.28 17.39
N ASP A 73 17.96 7.05 16.90
CA ASP A 73 17.24 6.78 15.66
C ASP A 73 15.71 6.86 15.83
N GLY A 74 15.20 6.78 17.07
CA GLY A 74 13.76 6.79 17.34
C GLY A 74 13.03 5.67 16.61
N ASP A 75 11.95 6.02 15.89
CA ASP A 75 11.10 5.10 15.12
C ASP A 75 11.64 4.75 13.72
N LYS A 76 12.80 5.31 13.33
CA LYS A 76 13.37 5.05 12.00
C LYS A 76 13.67 3.56 11.84
N GLY A 77 13.16 2.99 10.75
CA GLY A 77 13.33 1.59 10.42
C GLY A 77 12.41 0.62 11.17
N GLU A 78 11.46 1.12 11.99
CA GLU A 78 10.42 0.27 12.57
C GLU A 78 9.55 -0.38 11.47
N HIS A 79 9.25 0.34 10.39
CA HIS A 79 8.44 -0.19 9.28
C HIS A 79 9.05 -1.45 8.63
N GLY A 80 10.34 -1.42 8.26
CA GLY A 80 11.04 -2.60 7.75
C GLY A 80 11.23 -3.70 8.80
N LEU A 81 11.43 -3.35 10.08
CA LEU A 81 11.47 -4.32 11.18
C LEU A 81 10.13 -5.07 11.31
N MET A 82 9.01 -4.36 11.27
CA MET A 82 7.66 -4.96 11.30
C MET A 82 7.44 -5.93 10.13
N ALA A 83 7.94 -5.59 8.93
CA ALA A 83 7.87 -6.47 7.78
C ALA A 83 8.66 -7.76 7.98
N VAL A 84 9.89 -7.67 8.50
CA VAL A 84 10.69 -8.86 8.87
C VAL A 84 9.99 -9.70 9.93
N LEU A 85 9.44 -9.07 10.98
CA LEU A 85 8.77 -9.81 12.05
C LEU A 85 7.51 -10.52 11.55
N ALA A 86 6.70 -9.88 10.70
CA ALA A 86 5.54 -10.53 10.08
C ALA A 86 5.93 -11.76 9.22
N LEU A 87 7.14 -11.78 8.67
CA LEU A 87 7.67 -12.89 7.88
C LEU A 87 8.34 -13.97 8.74
N SER A 88 9.05 -13.61 9.81
CA SER A 88 10.00 -14.54 10.44
C SER A 88 10.19 -14.40 11.95
N HIS A 89 9.24 -13.84 12.70
CA HIS A 89 9.33 -13.87 14.17
C HIS A 89 9.35 -15.33 14.71
N GLU A 90 10.01 -15.55 15.85
CA GLU A 90 9.92 -16.81 16.59
C GLU A 90 8.48 -17.04 17.11
N PRO A 91 8.00 -18.29 17.21
CA PRO A 91 6.69 -18.56 17.79
C PRO A 91 6.53 -17.94 19.18
N PHE A 92 5.41 -17.28 19.44
CA PHE A 92 5.10 -16.71 20.75
C PHE A 92 3.65 -16.91 21.13
N GLU A 93 3.33 -16.77 22.40
CA GLU A 93 1.97 -16.87 22.93
C GLU A 93 1.56 -15.56 23.59
N PHE A 94 0.36 -15.08 23.26
CA PHE A 94 -0.22 -13.89 23.87
C PHE A 94 -1.68 -14.14 24.24
N LYS A 95 -2.01 -13.99 25.53
CA LYS A 95 -3.34 -14.25 26.10
C LYS A 95 -3.95 -15.60 25.65
N GLY A 96 -3.12 -16.65 25.60
CA GLY A 96 -3.53 -18.01 25.21
C GLY A 96 -3.61 -18.29 23.72
N ILE A 97 -3.32 -17.30 22.85
CA ILE A 97 -3.25 -17.47 21.40
C ILE A 97 -1.80 -17.64 20.98
N LYS A 98 -1.50 -18.69 20.22
CA LYS A 98 -0.18 -18.94 19.64
C LYS A 98 -0.07 -18.28 18.27
N TYR A 99 0.98 -17.50 18.09
CA TYR A 99 1.31 -16.81 16.85
C TYR A 99 2.58 -17.42 16.25
N THR A 100 2.55 -17.67 14.95
CA THR A 100 3.67 -18.18 14.16
C THR A 100 3.80 -17.35 12.90
N SER A 101 5.04 -17.13 12.47
CA SER A 101 5.35 -16.40 11.25
C SER A 101 5.13 -17.25 9.98
N LEU A 102 5.16 -16.63 8.81
CA LEU A 102 4.84 -17.29 7.54
C LEU A 102 6.04 -17.94 6.84
N SER A 103 7.24 -17.42 7.07
CA SER A 103 8.49 -17.83 6.44
C SER A 103 9.70 -17.73 7.39
N PRO A 104 9.67 -18.38 8.57
CA PRO A 104 10.73 -18.30 9.59
C PRO A 104 12.13 -18.74 9.10
N ALA A 105 12.21 -19.62 8.08
CA ALA A 105 13.46 -20.17 7.58
C ALA A 105 14.04 -19.45 6.35
N SER A 106 13.42 -18.36 5.89
CA SER A 106 13.94 -17.59 4.74
C SER A 106 15.24 -16.84 5.05
N ASN A 107 15.92 -16.44 3.98
CA ASN A 107 17.03 -15.47 4.01
C ASN A 107 16.47 -14.09 3.63
N PHE A 108 16.87 -13.06 4.37
CA PHE A 108 16.35 -11.70 4.24
C PHE A 108 17.47 -10.73 3.87
N ILE A 109 17.17 -9.85 2.92
CA ILE A 109 18.04 -8.74 2.55
C ILE A 109 17.18 -7.49 2.62
N VAL A 110 17.37 -6.65 3.63
CA VAL A 110 16.72 -5.34 3.66
C VAL A 110 17.58 -4.35 2.86
N LEU A 111 16.99 -3.65 1.89
CA LEU A 111 17.66 -2.70 1.01
C LEU A 111 17.20 -1.27 1.29
N ASN A 112 18.05 -0.48 1.94
CA ASN A 112 17.88 0.96 2.07
C ASN A 112 18.59 1.69 0.94
N HIS A 113 17.81 2.37 0.10
CA HIS A 113 18.30 3.17 -1.02
C HIS A 113 18.02 4.67 -0.83
N LEU A 114 17.71 5.10 0.39
CA LEU A 114 17.27 6.46 0.71
C LEU A 114 16.09 6.89 -0.17
N ALA A 115 14.99 6.14 -0.08
CA ALA A 115 13.73 6.43 -0.74
C ALA A 115 13.27 7.88 -0.50
N PHE A 116 12.48 8.42 -1.43
CA PHE A 116 11.91 9.79 -1.34
C PHE A 116 12.95 10.92 -1.34
N LYS A 117 14.20 10.63 -1.78
CA LYS A 117 15.23 11.64 -2.01
C LYS A 117 15.65 11.64 -3.47
N GLU A 118 16.07 12.80 -3.97
CA GLU A 118 16.62 12.92 -5.33
C GLU A 118 17.67 11.83 -5.61
N GLY A 119 17.63 11.23 -6.80
CA GLY A 119 18.48 10.10 -7.19
C GLY A 119 18.07 8.74 -6.59
N GLU A 120 16.89 8.60 -5.97
CA GLU A 120 16.45 7.32 -5.38
C GLU A 120 16.44 6.18 -6.40
N GLY A 121 15.98 6.43 -7.63
CA GLY A 121 15.89 5.38 -8.66
C GLY A 121 17.26 4.84 -9.06
N GLU A 122 18.28 5.70 -9.11
CA GLU A 122 19.66 5.29 -9.40
C GLU A 122 20.25 4.47 -8.25
N ARG A 123 20.03 4.91 -7.00
CA ARG A 123 20.46 4.16 -5.80
C ARG A 123 19.75 2.82 -5.69
N LEU A 124 18.44 2.78 -5.96
CA LEU A 124 17.67 1.55 -5.97
C LEU A 124 18.22 0.58 -7.01
N LYS A 125 18.44 1.06 -8.25
CA LYS A 125 19.05 0.25 -9.31
C LYS A 125 20.41 -0.29 -8.88
N ARG A 126 21.27 0.56 -8.32
CA ARG A 126 22.61 0.18 -7.85
C ARG A 126 22.57 -0.92 -6.77
N GLY A 127 21.66 -0.78 -5.80
CA GLY A 127 21.46 -1.77 -4.73
C GLY A 127 20.91 -3.09 -5.26
N ILE A 128 19.96 -3.04 -6.18
CA ILE A 128 19.40 -4.23 -6.83
C ILE A 128 20.47 -4.94 -7.64
N ASP A 129 21.26 -4.22 -8.45
CA ASP A 129 22.36 -4.83 -9.22
C ASP A 129 23.38 -5.51 -8.28
N TYR A 130 23.75 -4.89 -7.16
CA TYR A 130 24.62 -5.49 -6.14
C TYR A 130 24.06 -6.79 -5.55
N ILE A 131 22.74 -6.83 -5.31
CA ILE A 131 22.06 -8.03 -4.82
C ILE A 131 21.99 -9.11 -5.91
N LEU A 132 21.73 -8.73 -7.17
CA LEU A 132 21.64 -9.66 -8.29
C LEU A 132 22.97 -10.36 -8.58
N GLU A 133 24.11 -9.67 -8.42
CA GLU A 133 25.45 -10.27 -8.46
C GLU A 133 25.61 -11.44 -7.47
N ARG A 134 24.85 -11.43 -6.37
CA ARG A 134 24.87 -12.44 -5.29
C ARG A 134 23.59 -13.28 -5.26
N SER A 135 22.74 -13.17 -6.29
CA SER A 135 21.41 -13.78 -6.31
C SER A 135 21.44 -15.30 -6.15
N GLN A 136 22.47 -15.96 -6.69
CA GLN A 136 22.67 -17.41 -6.53
C GLN A 136 23.09 -17.79 -5.10
N GLU A 137 24.03 -17.03 -4.51
CA GLU A 137 24.53 -17.25 -3.14
C GLU A 137 23.40 -17.09 -2.12
N TRP A 138 22.57 -16.07 -2.28
CA TRP A 138 21.47 -15.76 -1.35
C TRP A 138 20.13 -16.37 -1.78
N ASN A 139 20.13 -17.16 -2.86
CA ASN A 139 18.97 -17.74 -3.52
C ASN A 139 17.78 -16.78 -3.64
N ILE A 140 18.02 -15.57 -4.16
CA ILE A 140 17.01 -14.52 -4.27
C ILE A 140 15.90 -14.96 -5.24
N LYS A 141 14.67 -15.06 -4.73
CA LYS A 141 13.47 -15.39 -5.52
C LYS A 141 12.40 -14.31 -5.48
N ILE A 142 12.36 -13.52 -4.41
CA ILE A 142 11.31 -12.53 -4.16
C ILE A 142 11.92 -11.16 -3.84
N ILE A 143 11.33 -10.10 -4.39
CA ILE A 143 11.51 -8.72 -3.95
C ILE A 143 10.16 -8.21 -3.45
N LEU A 144 10.11 -7.79 -2.18
CA LEU A 144 9.01 -7.06 -1.58
C LEU A 144 9.26 -5.55 -1.71
N SER A 145 8.39 -4.88 -2.46
CA SER A 145 8.38 -3.44 -2.69
C SER A 145 7.17 -2.81 -1.98
N MET A 146 7.39 -2.25 -0.79
CA MET A 146 6.31 -1.60 -0.02
C MET A 146 6.00 -0.17 -0.50
N GLY A 147 6.79 0.35 -1.42
CA GLY A 147 6.52 1.55 -2.22
C GLY A 147 7.18 1.40 -3.60
N TRP A 148 6.51 1.89 -4.64
CA TRP A 148 6.91 1.66 -6.03
C TRP A 148 6.85 2.91 -6.93
N HIS A 149 6.65 4.10 -6.34
CA HIS A 149 6.48 5.37 -7.05
C HIS A 149 6.95 6.59 -6.23
N ALA A 150 8.09 6.48 -5.55
CA ALA A 150 8.48 7.37 -4.45
C ALA A 150 8.50 8.87 -4.80
N LEU A 151 8.99 9.24 -5.99
CA LEU A 151 9.07 10.64 -6.45
C LEU A 151 8.18 10.93 -7.66
N ASP A 152 7.36 9.97 -8.07
CA ASP A 152 6.48 10.14 -9.22
C ASP A 152 5.26 11.00 -8.85
N ASN A 153 4.77 11.79 -9.81
CA ASN A 153 3.46 12.44 -9.64
C ASN A 153 2.38 11.37 -9.62
N SER A 154 1.74 11.19 -8.47
CA SER A 154 0.80 10.09 -8.24
C SER A 154 -0.58 10.30 -8.88
N VAL A 155 -0.88 11.51 -9.39
CA VAL A 155 -2.18 11.87 -9.98
C VAL A 155 -2.15 11.89 -11.51
N LEU A 156 -1.07 12.42 -12.09
CA LEU A 156 -0.91 12.47 -13.53
C LEU A 156 -0.57 11.08 -14.04
N LEU A 157 -1.50 10.50 -14.78
CA LEU A 157 -1.38 9.16 -15.32
C LEU A 157 -0.23 9.11 -16.34
N LYS A 158 0.55 8.04 -16.27
CA LYS A 158 1.62 7.71 -17.21
C LYS A 158 1.77 6.20 -17.34
N ASN A 159 2.43 5.74 -18.39
CA ASN A 159 2.73 4.32 -18.53
C ASN A 159 3.70 3.87 -17.45
N THR A 160 3.55 2.63 -16.97
CA THR A 160 4.30 2.23 -15.75
C THR A 160 5.81 2.11 -15.97
N SER A 161 6.25 1.90 -17.22
CA SER A 161 7.65 1.89 -17.63
C SER A 161 8.36 3.24 -17.45
N GLU A 162 7.60 4.33 -17.26
CA GLU A 162 8.13 5.67 -16.97
C GLU A 162 8.36 5.91 -15.47
N ASN A 163 8.01 4.98 -14.57
CA ASN A 163 8.30 5.12 -13.14
C ASN A 163 9.74 4.72 -12.84
N SER A 164 10.43 5.53 -12.01
CA SER A 164 11.84 5.31 -11.64
C SER A 164 12.05 3.96 -10.98
N THR A 165 11.19 3.59 -10.04
CA THR A 165 11.26 2.29 -9.35
C THR A 165 11.06 1.11 -10.32
N VAL A 166 10.18 1.26 -11.31
CA VAL A 166 9.95 0.22 -12.32
C VAL A 166 11.18 -0.01 -13.19
N GLN A 167 11.83 1.07 -13.60
CA GLN A 167 13.10 1.01 -14.34
C GLN A 167 14.22 0.39 -13.49
N ALA A 168 14.30 0.75 -12.21
CA ALA A 168 15.32 0.25 -11.30
C ALA A 168 15.19 -1.26 -11.03
N LEU A 169 13.96 -1.80 -11.03
CA LEU A 169 13.69 -3.24 -10.81
C LEU A 169 13.64 -4.08 -12.09
N ALA A 170 13.80 -3.47 -13.27
CA ALA A 170 13.68 -4.16 -14.55
C ALA A 170 14.65 -5.34 -14.70
N SER A 171 15.89 -5.22 -14.19
CA SER A 171 16.90 -6.30 -14.21
C SER A 171 16.48 -7.50 -13.37
N ALA A 172 15.86 -7.27 -12.21
CA ALA A 172 15.36 -8.34 -11.35
C ALA A 172 14.19 -9.09 -12.00
N VAL A 173 13.21 -8.37 -12.54
CA VAL A 173 12.08 -8.96 -13.28
C VAL A 173 12.57 -9.80 -14.45
N LYS A 174 13.50 -9.26 -15.25
CA LYS A 174 14.09 -9.98 -16.40
C LYS A 174 14.83 -11.25 -15.97
N SER A 175 15.37 -11.27 -14.75
CA SER A 175 16.05 -12.44 -14.16
C SER A 175 15.08 -13.47 -13.56
N GLY A 176 13.76 -13.28 -13.71
CA GLY A 176 12.76 -14.22 -13.21
C GLY A 176 12.47 -14.09 -11.71
N ILE A 177 12.91 -13.02 -11.05
CA ILE A 177 12.59 -12.74 -9.65
C ILE A 177 11.16 -12.21 -9.56
N LEU A 178 10.38 -12.77 -8.63
CA LEU A 178 9.02 -12.33 -8.35
C LEU A 178 9.07 -11.02 -7.57
N VAL A 179 8.58 -9.93 -8.17
CA VAL A 179 8.36 -8.68 -7.46
C VAL A 179 6.93 -8.66 -6.93
N ILE A 180 6.78 -8.51 -5.63
CA ILE A 180 5.50 -8.34 -4.92
C ILE A 180 5.48 -6.91 -4.41
N CYS A 181 4.39 -6.19 -4.66
CA CYS A 181 4.30 -4.78 -4.29
C CYS A 181 3.02 -4.45 -3.54
N ALA A 182 3.14 -3.50 -2.61
CA ALA A 182 1.99 -2.86 -1.99
C ALA A 182 1.25 -2.02 -3.04
N ASN A 183 -0.06 -2.22 -3.15
CA ASN A 183 -0.88 -1.54 -4.15
C ASN A 183 -1.04 -0.03 -3.85
N GLY A 184 -1.05 0.36 -2.57
CA GLY A 184 -1.15 1.74 -2.12
C GLY A 184 -2.21 1.89 -1.03
N ASN A 185 -2.10 2.96 -0.23
CA ASN A 185 -2.98 3.14 0.93
C ASN A 185 -4.14 4.13 0.69
N THR A 186 -4.23 4.76 -0.48
CA THR A 186 -5.22 5.81 -0.76
C THR A 186 -5.80 5.72 -2.17
N ARG A 187 -7.08 6.10 -2.31
CA ARG A 187 -7.78 6.32 -3.60
C ARG A 187 -7.36 7.60 -4.32
N LEU A 188 -6.64 8.49 -3.63
CA LEU A 188 -6.25 9.82 -4.13
C LEU A 188 -5.39 9.71 -5.40
N ASP A 189 -4.58 8.66 -5.47
CA ASP A 189 -3.62 8.43 -6.54
C ASP A 189 -4.29 7.75 -7.75
N ASN A 190 -3.79 8.03 -8.95
CA ASN A 190 -4.18 7.41 -10.21
C ASN A 190 -3.19 6.35 -10.68
N ILE A 191 -1.95 6.41 -10.22
CA ILE A 191 -0.94 5.43 -10.59
C ILE A 191 -1.17 4.11 -9.85
N MET A 192 -1.06 3.01 -10.58
CA MET A 192 -1.23 1.64 -10.07
C MET A 192 -0.07 0.76 -10.59
N PRO A 193 0.31 -0.32 -9.87
CA PRO A 193 1.52 -1.09 -10.18
C PRO A 193 1.60 -1.66 -11.61
N PRO A 194 2.81 -1.96 -12.14
CA PRO A 194 3.01 -2.62 -13.43
C PRO A 194 2.52 -4.07 -13.43
N THR A 195 2.32 -4.65 -14.61
CA THR A 195 1.85 -6.04 -14.78
C THR A 195 2.89 -7.11 -14.51
N GLU A 196 4.14 -6.70 -14.54
CA GLU A 196 5.29 -7.51 -14.16
C GLU A 196 5.25 -7.87 -12.66
N TYR A 197 4.57 -7.08 -11.82
CA TYR A 197 4.55 -7.28 -10.37
C TYR A 197 3.27 -7.99 -9.93
N LEU A 198 3.34 -8.68 -8.79
CA LEU A 198 2.16 -9.10 -8.06
C LEU A 198 1.74 -7.97 -7.10
N ALA A 199 0.71 -7.22 -7.49
CA ALA A 199 0.16 -6.12 -6.72
C ALA A 199 -0.82 -6.62 -5.66
N VAL A 200 -0.59 -6.22 -4.41
CA VAL A 200 -1.36 -6.68 -3.27
C VAL A 200 -2.09 -5.50 -2.64
N GLY A 201 -3.42 -5.56 -2.71
CA GLY A 201 -4.30 -4.66 -1.98
C GLY A 201 -4.70 -5.23 -0.62
N GLY A 202 -5.50 -4.46 0.10
CA GLY A 202 -6.01 -4.83 1.40
C GLY A 202 -7.53 -4.93 1.49
N TYR A 203 -8.00 -5.82 2.36
CA TYR A 203 -9.40 -5.84 2.80
C TYR A 203 -9.50 -5.69 4.33
N ASN A 204 -10.68 -5.34 4.82
CA ASN A 204 -10.94 -5.29 6.26
C ASN A 204 -11.50 -6.65 6.70
N ASP A 205 -10.77 -7.36 7.53
CA ASP A 205 -11.18 -8.66 8.08
C ASP A 205 -11.55 -8.58 9.57
N HIS A 206 -11.50 -7.38 10.14
CA HIS A 206 -11.75 -7.11 11.55
C HIS A 206 -10.90 -7.96 12.50
N GLY A 207 -9.74 -8.43 12.01
CA GLY A 207 -8.83 -9.34 12.71
C GLY A 207 -9.33 -10.77 12.91
N SER A 208 -10.22 -11.27 12.05
CA SER A 208 -10.76 -12.64 12.12
C SER A 208 -10.64 -13.39 10.79
N ALA A 209 -10.41 -14.70 10.85
CA ALA A 209 -10.44 -15.57 9.68
C ALA A 209 -11.87 -15.89 9.22
N ASN A 210 -12.90 -15.52 10.01
CA ASN A 210 -14.29 -15.70 9.60
C ASN A 210 -14.59 -14.84 8.37
N ILE A 211 -14.80 -15.51 7.24
CA ILE A 211 -15.01 -14.88 5.95
C ILE A 211 -16.27 -14.02 5.88
N ASP A 212 -17.27 -14.32 6.73
CA ASP A 212 -18.57 -13.65 6.75
C ASP A 212 -18.50 -12.23 7.33
N VAL A 213 -17.46 -11.93 8.11
CA VAL A 213 -17.26 -10.57 8.65
C VAL A 213 -16.39 -9.71 7.75
N HIS A 214 -15.73 -10.28 6.73
CA HIS A 214 -14.83 -9.52 5.88
C HIS A 214 -15.59 -8.49 5.03
N SER A 215 -15.03 -7.29 4.93
CA SER A 215 -15.60 -6.20 4.14
C SER A 215 -14.57 -5.52 3.25
N ALA A 216 -15.05 -4.75 2.28
CA ALA A 216 -14.20 -3.92 1.46
C ALA A 216 -13.49 -2.90 2.36
N TYR A 217 -12.23 -2.61 2.06
CA TYR A 217 -11.54 -1.51 2.71
C TYR A 217 -11.88 -0.20 1.98
N PRO A 218 -12.44 0.83 2.65
CA PRO A 218 -13.01 2.00 1.98
C PRO A 218 -12.07 2.73 1.01
N ASP A 219 -10.78 2.84 1.36
CA ASP A 219 -9.77 3.56 0.58
C ASP A 219 -8.81 2.67 -0.21
N GLU A 220 -9.18 1.42 -0.49
CA GLU A 220 -8.33 0.56 -1.30
C GLU A 220 -8.21 1.10 -2.73
N PRO A 221 -7.02 1.52 -3.21
CA PRO A 221 -6.82 1.86 -4.62
C PRO A 221 -7.15 0.66 -5.51
N TRP A 222 -7.90 0.88 -6.57
CA TRP A 222 -8.18 -0.16 -7.56
C TRP A 222 -8.64 0.47 -8.88
N GLY A 223 -8.43 -0.25 -9.98
CA GLY A 223 -8.75 0.20 -11.33
C GLY A 223 -7.64 -0.14 -12.32
N ARG A 224 -7.71 0.44 -13.52
CA ARG A 224 -6.69 0.22 -14.54
C ARG A 224 -5.48 1.14 -14.30
N ASN A 225 -4.27 0.60 -14.40
CA ASN A 225 -3.03 1.38 -14.44
C ASN A 225 -2.90 2.13 -15.79
N GLY A 226 -1.84 2.92 -15.95
CA GLY A 226 -1.58 3.66 -17.21
C GLY A 226 -1.35 2.76 -18.43
N ASP A 227 -1.05 1.47 -18.24
CA ASP A 227 -0.94 0.50 -19.33
C ASP A 227 -2.27 -0.21 -19.62
N GLY A 228 -3.34 0.13 -18.90
CA GLY A 228 -4.67 -0.43 -19.07
C GLY A 228 -4.96 -1.71 -18.29
N HIS A 229 -4.10 -2.14 -17.36
CA HIS A 229 -4.25 -3.37 -16.58
C HIS A 229 -4.94 -3.12 -15.24
N ILE A 230 -5.89 -3.99 -14.86
CA ILE A 230 -6.57 -3.91 -13.56
C ILE A 230 -5.61 -4.25 -12.41
N ARG A 231 -5.70 -3.47 -11.33
CA ARG A 231 -4.97 -3.63 -10.07
C ARG A 231 -5.92 -3.42 -8.88
N PRO A 232 -5.64 -4.01 -7.70
CA PRO A 232 -4.58 -4.98 -7.42
C PRO A 232 -4.83 -6.35 -8.07
N ASP A 233 -3.87 -7.27 -8.00
CA ASP A 233 -4.05 -8.66 -8.47
C ASP A 233 -4.77 -9.51 -7.42
N VAL A 234 -4.48 -9.29 -6.14
CA VAL A 234 -5.04 -10.03 -4.99
C VAL A 234 -5.23 -9.10 -3.78
N LEU A 235 -6.06 -9.54 -2.83
CA LEU A 235 -6.28 -8.87 -1.55
C LEU A 235 -5.79 -9.74 -0.38
N ALA A 236 -5.19 -9.11 0.64
CA ALA A 236 -4.79 -9.74 1.90
C ALA A 236 -5.26 -8.90 3.11
N PRO A 237 -5.29 -9.48 4.33
CA PRO A 237 -5.60 -8.72 5.54
C PRO A 237 -4.77 -7.44 5.67
N ARG A 238 -5.43 -6.30 5.89
CA ARG A 238 -4.77 -4.98 5.92
C ARG A 238 -4.47 -4.46 7.32
N LEU A 239 -5.26 -4.86 8.31
CA LEU A 239 -5.20 -4.31 9.66
C LEU A 239 -4.94 -5.39 10.71
N TYR A 240 -4.50 -4.95 11.88
CA TYR A 240 -4.30 -5.79 13.05
C TYR A 240 -3.42 -7.02 12.75
N LEU A 241 -2.26 -6.84 12.10
CA LEU A 241 -1.36 -7.96 11.83
C LEU A 241 -0.43 -8.16 13.03
N PRO A 242 -0.73 -9.13 13.92
CA PRO A 242 0.00 -9.28 15.18
C PRO A 242 1.45 -9.69 14.92
N ILE A 243 2.37 -9.02 15.61
CA ILE A 243 3.79 -9.30 15.64
C ILE A 243 4.30 -9.11 17.09
N PRO A 244 5.47 -9.66 17.46
CA PRO A 244 6.07 -9.34 18.75
C PRO A 244 6.26 -7.84 18.91
N TYR A 245 6.21 -7.38 20.15
CA TYR A 245 6.43 -5.98 20.46
C TYR A 245 7.77 -5.47 19.89
N CYS A 246 7.75 -4.38 19.13
CA CYS A 246 8.94 -3.86 18.46
C CYS A 246 9.03 -2.33 18.34
N GLU A 247 8.05 -1.57 18.83
CA GLU A 247 8.15 -0.11 18.82
C GLU A 247 9.11 0.41 19.90
N THR A 248 9.61 1.63 19.71
CA THR A 248 10.61 2.25 20.59
C THR A 248 10.15 2.41 22.04
N LEU A 249 8.86 2.63 22.27
CA LEU A 249 8.31 2.92 23.59
C LEU A 249 7.79 1.65 24.27
N GLU A 250 8.68 0.80 24.78
CA GLU A 250 8.33 -0.49 25.38
C GLU A 250 7.05 -0.45 26.26
N LYS A 251 6.06 -1.23 25.82
CA LYS A 251 4.85 -1.51 26.60
C LYS A 251 4.83 -2.98 26.95
N PRO A 252 5.34 -3.36 28.14
CA PRO A 252 5.33 -4.75 28.55
C PRO A 252 3.89 -5.27 28.57
N ASN A 253 3.67 -6.43 27.93
CA ASN A 253 2.37 -7.09 27.75
C ASN A 253 1.46 -6.54 26.64
N GLU A 254 2.02 -5.89 25.62
CA GLU A 254 1.30 -5.53 24.39
C GLU A 254 1.86 -6.24 23.15
N LEU A 255 1.06 -6.30 22.09
CA LEU A 255 1.49 -6.69 20.75
C LEU A 255 1.64 -5.44 19.90
N SER A 256 2.61 -5.44 19.00
CA SER A 256 2.65 -4.51 17.88
C SER A 256 1.73 -5.02 16.77
N TYR A 257 1.22 -4.11 15.96
CA TYR A 257 0.38 -4.43 14.81
C TYR A 257 0.93 -3.79 13.56
N PHE A 258 1.32 -4.62 12.59
CA PHE A 258 1.65 -4.11 11.27
C PHE A 258 0.36 -3.82 10.49
N LEU A 259 0.33 -2.73 9.72
CA LEU A 259 -0.89 -2.23 9.08
C LEU A 259 -0.62 -1.77 7.64
N GLY A 260 -1.70 -1.57 6.87
CA GLY A 260 -1.66 -1.02 5.52
C GLY A 260 -1.32 -2.04 4.45
N THR A 261 -1.25 -1.59 3.20
CA THR A 261 -0.87 -2.46 2.08
C THR A 261 0.58 -2.96 2.16
N SER A 262 1.44 -2.27 2.93
CA SER A 262 2.77 -2.77 3.32
C SER A 262 2.67 -4.10 4.08
N GLY A 263 1.81 -4.15 5.10
CA GLY A 263 1.51 -5.38 5.83
C GLY A 263 0.88 -6.45 4.93
N ALA A 264 -0.15 -6.09 4.15
CA ALA A 264 -0.82 -7.01 3.24
C ALA A 264 0.17 -7.67 2.24
N SER A 265 0.99 -6.88 1.56
CA SER A 265 2.01 -7.37 0.61
C SER A 265 3.11 -8.21 1.27
N THR A 266 3.46 -7.88 2.52
CA THR A 266 4.35 -8.71 3.36
C THR A 266 3.74 -10.08 3.62
N LEU A 267 2.45 -10.17 3.96
CA LEU A 267 1.79 -11.46 4.14
C LEU A 267 1.83 -12.31 2.87
N VAL A 268 1.53 -11.72 1.71
CA VAL A 268 1.59 -12.41 0.42
C VAL A 268 3.01 -12.84 0.06
N THR A 269 4.00 -12.05 0.46
CA THR A 269 5.42 -12.43 0.34
C THR A 269 5.73 -13.70 1.13
N GLY A 270 5.26 -13.78 2.39
CA GLY A 270 5.40 -14.98 3.21
C GLY A 270 4.72 -16.20 2.59
N VAL A 271 3.51 -16.03 2.06
CA VAL A 271 2.78 -17.09 1.33
C VAL A 271 3.57 -17.58 0.11
N CYS A 272 4.08 -16.65 -0.70
CA CYS A 272 4.87 -17.00 -1.89
C CYS A 272 6.17 -17.72 -1.50
N ALA A 273 6.86 -17.28 -0.45
CA ALA A 273 8.06 -17.94 0.05
C ALA A 273 7.76 -19.37 0.54
N TYR A 274 6.68 -19.55 1.32
CA TYR A 274 6.21 -20.87 1.75
C TYR A 274 5.90 -21.79 0.55
N LEU A 275 5.18 -21.29 -0.46
CA LEU A 275 4.82 -22.09 -1.63
C LEU A 275 6.05 -22.43 -2.48
N LEU A 276 6.99 -21.50 -2.68
CA LEU A 276 8.22 -21.77 -3.42
C LEU A 276 9.15 -22.75 -2.70
N SER A 277 9.22 -22.71 -1.37
CA SER A 277 9.99 -23.72 -0.61
C SER A 277 9.32 -25.09 -0.67
N LYS A 278 7.99 -25.15 -0.64
CA LYS A 278 7.20 -26.39 -0.71
C LYS A 278 7.18 -27.02 -2.10
N TYR A 279 7.17 -26.20 -3.16
CA TYR A 279 7.15 -26.62 -4.55
C TYR A 279 8.36 -26.04 -5.30
N PRO A 280 9.57 -26.62 -5.17
CA PRO A 280 10.81 -26.00 -5.70
C PRO A 280 10.85 -25.77 -7.22
N ASN A 281 10.03 -26.51 -7.98
CA ASN A 281 9.93 -26.38 -9.44
C ASN A 281 8.78 -25.47 -9.89
N LEU A 282 8.06 -24.84 -8.94
CA LEU A 282 6.91 -23.99 -9.22
C LEU A 282 7.36 -22.74 -9.99
N GLN A 283 6.78 -22.55 -11.18
CA GLN A 283 7.04 -21.38 -11.99
C GLN A 283 6.31 -20.15 -11.42
N ILE A 284 6.96 -18.99 -11.45
CA ILE A 284 6.42 -17.74 -10.90
C ILE A 284 5.07 -17.38 -11.52
N ASP A 285 4.91 -17.54 -12.83
CA ASP A 285 3.62 -17.27 -13.48
C ASP A 285 2.53 -18.24 -13.00
N THR A 286 2.84 -19.52 -12.83
CA THR A 286 1.88 -20.49 -12.26
C THR A 286 1.48 -20.09 -10.85
N LEU A 287 2.45 -19.73 -9.99
CA LEU A 287 2.19 -19.25 -8.63
C LEU A 287 1.27 -18.02 -8.62
N ARG A 288 1.60 -16.98 -9.39
CA ARG A 288 0.80 -15.75 -9.50
C ARG A 288 -0.63 -16.05 -9.92
N ASN A 289 -0.81 -16.90 -10.94
CA ASN A 289 -2.14 -17.22 -11.45
C ASN A 289 -2.91 -18.14 -10.50
N ALA A 290 -2.24 -19.00 -9.74
CA ALA A 290 -2.91 -19.80 -8.72
C ALA A 290 -3.47 -18.89 -7.60
N LEU A 291 -2.70 -17.90 -7.13
CA LEU A 291 -3.14 -16.94 -6.12
C LEU A 291 -4.38 -16.14 -6.56
N VAL A 292 -4.45 -15.75 -7.83
CA VAL A 292 -5.62 -15.05 -8.39
C VAL A 292 -6.79 -16.01 -8.61
N ASN A 293 -6.59 -17.11 -9.33
CA ASN A 293 -7.69 -17.96 -9.79
C ASN A 293 -8.36 -18.79 -8.68
N PHE A 294 -7.63 -19.06 -7.59
CA PHE A 294 -8.12 -19.82 -6.44
C PHE A 294 -8.26 -18.96 -5.18
N GLY A 295 -8.21 -17.63 -5.32
CA GLY A 295 -8.62 -16.72 -4.27
C GLY A 295 -10.15 -16.64 -4.16
N ILE A 296 -10.64 -16.13 -3.03
CA ILE A 296 -12.07 -15.99 -2.76
C ILE A 296 -12.55 -14.57 -3.07
N PRO A 297 -13.49 -14.38 -4.02
CA PRO A 297 -14.06 -13.07 -4.32
C PRO A 297 -14.68 -12.40 -3.09
N LEU A 298 -14.69 -11.07 -3.08
CA LEU A 298 -15.46 -10.30 -2.12
C LEU A 298 -16.81 -9.91 -2.76
N VAL A 299 -17.91 -10.47 -2.24
CA VAL A 299 -19.24 -10.29 -2.84
C VAL A 299 -19.70 -8.85 -2.70
N GLY A 300 -20.24 -8.28 -3.78
CA GLY A 300 -20.77 -6.91 -3.79
C GLY A 300 -19.72 -5.81 -3.81
N TYR A 301 -18.47 -6.14 -4.18
CA TYR A 301 -17.37 -5.18 -4.28
C TYR A 301 -16.91 -5.02 -5.73
N ASP A 302 -16.78 -3.78 -6.20
CA ASP A 302 -16.39 -3.48 -7.59
C ASP A 302 -14.92 -3.84 -7.90
N ASN A 303 -14.07 -3.92 -6.88
CA ASN A 303 -12.71 -4.42 -7.04
C ASN A 303 -12.75 -5.95 -7.18
N LEU A 304 -12.38 -6.43 -8.37
CA LEU A 304 -12.43 -7.84 -8.73
C LEU A 304 -11.28 -8.68 -8.16
N ALA A 305 -10.31 -8.05 -7.49
CA ALA A 305 -9.20 -8.76 -6.87
C ALA A 305 -9.72 -9.72 -5.78
N PRO A 306 -9.39 -11.02 -5.85
CA PRO A 306 -9.85 -11.98 -4.86
C PRO A 306 -8.99 -11.94 -3.60
N ARG A 307 -9.58 -12.32 -2.46
CA ARG A 307 -8.84 -12.55 -1.21
C ARG A 307 -8.02 -13.82 -1.35
N ILE A 308 -6.78 -13.80 -0.89
CA ILE A 308 -5.98 -15.04 -0.88
C ILE A 308 -6.63 -16.10 0.00
N ASN A 309 -6.65 -17.33 -0.50
CA ASN A 309 -6.91 -18.54 0.28
C ASN A 309 -5.80 -19.57 0.00
N VAL A 310 -4.92 -19.77 0.97
CA VAL A 310 -3.75 -20.64 0.76
C VAL A 310 -4.14 -22.11 0.63
N SER A 311 -5.18 -22.57 1.32
CA SER A 311 -5.64 -23.97 1.22
C SER A 311 -6.12 -24.34 -0.19
N ASP A 312 -6.88 -23.45 -0.84
CA ASP A 312 -7.39 -23.66 -2.19
C ASP A 312 -6.24 -23.63 -3.22
N VAL A 313 -5.27 -22.73 -3.03
CA VAL A 313 -4.05 -22.66 -3.85
C VAL A 313 -3.23 -23.94 -3.73
N ILE A 314 -2.98 -24.43 -2.50
CA ILE A 314 -2.27 -25.69 -2.25
C ILE A 314 -2.98 -26.86 -2.92
N LYS A 315 -4.31 -26.93 -2.79
CA LYS A 315 -5.12 -27.97 -3.40
C LYS A 315 -4.96 -27.95 -4.92
N ALA A 316 -5.12 -26.79 -5.55
CA ALA A 316 -4.96 -26.65 -6.99
C ALA A 316 -3.55 -27.06 -7.49
N LEU A 317 -2.50 -26.65 -6.77
CA LEU A 317 -1.13 -27.03 -7.12
C LEU A 317 -0.89 -28.54 -6.98
N ASN A 318 -1.45 -29.18 -5.94
CA ASN A 318 -1.40 -30.64 -5.78
C ASN A 318 -2.17 -31.38 -6.88
N ASP A 319 -3.28 -30.80 -7.34
CA ASP A 319 -4.09 -31.32 -8.46
C ASP A 319 -3.42 -31.10 -9.83
N GLY A 320 -2.20 -30.54 -9.85
CA GLY A 320 -1.40 -30.36 -11.06
C GLY A 320 -1.73 -29.08 -11.84
N TYR A 321 -2.28 -28.05 -11.18
CA TYR A 321 -2.52 -26.77 -11.82
C TYR A 321 -1.21 -26.19 -12.40
N VAL A 322 -1.21 -26.01 -13.71
CA VAL A 322 -0.17 -25.31 -14.45
C VAL A 322 -0.87 -24.31 -15.36
N LYS A 323 -0.38 -23.07 -15.39
CA LYS A 323 -0.93 -22.10 -16.34
C LYS A 323 -0.62 -22.55 -17.77
N SER A 324 -1.65 -22.76 -18.58
CA SER A 324 -1.50 -22.96 -20.02
C SER A 324 -1.49 -21.62 -20.76
N GLY A 325 -0.41 -21.34 -21.49
CA GLY A 325 -0.32 -20.20 -22.42
C GLY A 325 0.58 -19.06 -21.94
N VAL A 326 1.12 -18.31 -22.92
CA VAL A 326 1.90 -17.08 -22.67
C VAL A 326 0.97 -16.06 -22.00
N PRO A 327 1.39 -15.39 -20.91
CA PRO A 327 0.62 -14.28 -20.35
C PRO A 327 0.30 -13.27 -21.45
N ASN A 328 -0.99 -13.06 -21.75
CA ASN A 328 -1.39 -11.99 -22.64
C ASN A 328 -1.10 -10.67 -21.92
N ARG A 329 0.03 -10.04 -22.25
CA ARG A 329 0.38 -8.70 -21.79
C ARG A 329 -0.11 -7.75 -22.88
N PRO A 330 -1.30 -7.14 -22.74
CA PRO A 330 -1.73 -6.12 -23.69
C PRO A 330 -0.64 -5.05 -23.82
N SER A 331 -0.43 -4.60 -25.05
CA SER A 331 0.51 -3.52 -25.30
C SER A 331 0.11 -2.28 -24.51
N PRO A 332 1.08 -1.53 -23.95
CA PRO A 332 0.79 -0.27 -23.29
C PRO A 332 -0.02 0.65 -24.20
N ILE A 333 -0.99 1.35 -23.62
CA ILE A 333 -1.79 2.34 -24.35
C ILE A 333 -0.87 3.49 -24.74
N ALA A 334 -0.73 3.75 -26.04
CA ALA A 334 0.18 4.76 -26.57
C ALA A 334 -0.59 6.01 -27.04
N ILE A 335 -0.20 7.19 -26.54
CA ILE A 335 -0.78 8.46 -26.96
C ILE A 335 0.11 9.12 -28.02
N THR A 336 -0.34 9.12 -29.27
CA THR A 336 0.37 9.78 -30.38
C THR A 336 0.00 11.25 -30.51
N ASN A 337 -1.26 11.59 -30.29
CA ASN A 337 -1.76 12.96 -30.25
C ASN A 337 -2.76 13.14 -29.09
N PRO A 338 -2.40 13.91 -28.05
CA PRO A 338 -3.28 14.07 -26.89
C PRO A 338 -4.60 14.78 -27.23
N TYR A 339 -4.64 15.65 -28.25
CA TYR A 339 -5.87 16.34 -28.65
C TYR A 339 -6.89 15.45 -29.34
N ILE A 340 -6.45 14.34 -29.93
CA ILE A 340 -7.34 13.33 -30.50
C ILE A 340 -7.76 12.35 -29.40
N SER A 341 -6.81 11.95 -28.56
CA SER A 341 -7.01 10.91 -27.56
C SER A 341 -7.86 11.38 -26.36
N ILE A 342 -7.95 12.70 -26.13
CA ILE A 342 -8.76 13.30 -25.06
C ILE A 342 -10.27 13.07 -25.22
N VAL A 343 -10.74 12.69 -26.41
CA VAL A 343 -12.15 12.33 -26.65
C VAL A 343 -12.34 10.81 -26.77
N SER A 344 -11.33 10.01 -26.44
CA SER A 344 -11.43 8.56 -26.46
C SER A 344 -12.52 8.06 -25.51
N SER A 345 -13.18 6.96 -25.91
CA SER A 345 -14.10 6.24 -25.03
C SER A 345 -13.37 5.42 -23.97
N ASP A 346 -12.08 5.10 -24.17
CA ASP A 346 -11.27 4.46 -23.14
C ASP A 346 -10.84 5.52 -22.09
N PRO A 347 -11.29 5.38 -20.81
CA PRO A 347 -10.95 6.34 -19.77
C PRO A 347 -9.45 6.44 -19.46
N ILE A 348 -8.67 5.39 -19.74
CA ILE A 348 -7.22 5.39 -19.52
C ILE A 348 -6.50 6.12 -20.65
N GLU A 349 -6.89 5.89 -21.90
CA GLU A 349 -6.35 6.65 -23.04
C GLU A 349 -6.65 8.15 -22.88
N ARG A 350 -7.89 8.48 -22.51
CA ARG A 350 -8.31 9.86 -22.19
C ARG A 350 -7.53 10.43 -21.00
N GLY A 351 -7.35 9.66 -19.93
CA GLY A 351 -6.58 10.06 -18.74
C GLY A 351 -5.10 10.33 -19.03
N LEU A 352 -4.45 9.49 -19.85
CA LEU A 352 -3.07 9.70 -20.29
C LEU A 352 -2.95 10.99 -21.13
N ALA A 353 -3.84 11.15 -22.11
CA ALA A 353 -3.89 12.33 -22.96
C ALA A 353 -4.11 13.61 -22.14
N PHE A 354 -5.03 13.57 -21.19
CA PHE A 354 -5.30 14.70 -20.31
C PHE A 354 -4.12 15.03 -19.41
N SER A 355 -3.47 14.01 -18.86
CA SER A 355 -2.26 14.17 -18.04
C SER A 355 -1.13 14.86 -18.82
N MET A 356 -0.97 14.53 -20.10
CA MET A 356 -0.01 15.21 -20.99
C MET A 356 -0.37 16.70 -21.18
N LEU A 357 -1.64 17.02 -21.43
CA LEU A 357 -2.09 18.40 -21.63
C LEU A 357 -1.94 19.25 -20.36
N VAL A 358 -2.31 18.69 -19.20
CA VAL A 358 -2.15 19.35 -17.90
C VAL A 358 -0.68 19.60 -17.59
N ARG A 359 0.19 18.59 -17.78
CA ARG A 359 1.65 18.73 -17.56
C ARG A 359 2.28 19.80 -18.45
N GLN A 360 1.73 20.01 -19.65
CA GLN A 360 2.19 21.02 -20.60
C GLN A 360 1.50 22.38 -20.41
N GLU A 361 0.70 22.55 -19.36
CA GLU A 361 -0.06 23.78 -19.06
C GLU A 361 -0.97 24.23 -20.21
N ARG A 362 -1.56 23.25 -20.92
CA ARG A 362 -2.40 23.50 -22.12
C ARG A 362 -3.90 23.44 -21.86
N CYS A 363 -4.32 23.47 -20.60
CA CYS A 363 -5.73 23.42 -20.22
C CYS A 363 -6.14 24.71 -19.52
N SER A 364 -7.22 25.33 -19.99
CA SER A 364 -7.85 26.46 -19.29
C SER A 364 -8.60 25.97 -18.04
N ARG A 365 -8.88 26.89 -17.10
CA ARG A 365 -9.65 26.56 -15.90
C ARG A 365 -11.07 26.08 -16.23
N GLU A 366 -11.68 26.63 -17.27
CA GLU A 366 -12.99 26.21 -17.79
C GLU A 366 -12.95 24.78 -18.33
N GLU A 367 -11.86 24.42 -19.04
CA GLU A 367 -11.66 23.05 -19.53
C GLU A 367 -11.45 22.07 -18.38
N LEU A 368 -10.67 22.44 -17.36
CA LEU A 368 -10.51 21.63 -16.16
C LEU A 368 -11.86 21.39 -15.48
N TRP A 369 -12.70 22.41 -15.35
CA TRP A 369 -14.06 22.21 -14.82
C TRP A 369 -14.92 21.29 -15.66
N ARG A 370 -14.83 21.34 -16.99
CA ARG A 370 -15.53 20.38 -17.86
C ARG A 370 -15.10 18.94 -17.56
N PHE A 371 -13.80 18.70 -17.40
CA PHE A 371 -13.27 17.36 -17.07
C PHE A 371 -13.52 16.95 -15.61
N ALA A 372 -13.80 17.88 -14.70
CA ALA A 372 -14.24 17.56 -13.35
C ALA A 372 -15.62 16.87 -13.30
N TYR A 373 -16.38 16.90 -14.40
CA TYR A 373 -17.65 16.18 -14.57
C TYR A 373 -17.55 14.97 -15.52
N ASP A 374 -16.33 14.55 -15.89
CA ASP A 374 -16.10 13.35 -16.71
C ASP A 374 -16.65 12.09 -16.01
N ASP A 375 -17.05 11.06 -16.75
CA ASP A 375 -17.58 9.83 -16.18
C ASP A 375 -16.49 8.98 -15.48
N SER A 376 -15.24 9.13 -15.91
CA SER A 376 -14.08 8.47 -15.35
C SER A 376 -13.56 9.18 -14.10
N PRO A 377 -13.46 8.49 -12.95
CA PRO A 377 -12.85 9.07 -11.76
C PRO A 377 -11.35 9.38 -11.96
N VAL A 378 -10.66 8.68 -12.87
CA VAL A 378 -9.25 8.97 -13.20
C VAL A 378 -9.12 10.38 -13.79
N VAL A 379 -9.99 10.71 -14.75
CA VAL A 379 -10.01 12.02 -15.43
C VAL A 379 -10.47 13.11 -14.46
N ARG A 380 -11.53 12.86 -13.67
CA ARG A 380 -11.99 13.81 -12.63
C ARG A 380 -10.88 14.14 -11.64
N LYS A 381 -10.14 13.14 -11.14
CA LYS A 381 -9.00 13.36 -10.22
C LYS A 381 -7.93 14.26 -10.83
N ILE A 382 -7.52 14.01 -12.09
CA ILE A 382 -6.56 14.86 -12.81
C ILE A 382 -7.07 16.30 -12.90
N ALA A 383 -8.35 16.48 -13.25
CA ALA A 383 -8.96 17.79 -13.41
C ALA A 383 -8.95 18.59 -12.11
N ILE A 384 -9.41 17.98 -11.01
CA ILE A 384 -9.58 18.67 -9.72
C ILE A 384 -8.21 18.92 -9.07
N TRP A 385 -7.27 18.00 -9.22
CA TRP A 385 -5.88 18.23 -8.84
C TRP A 385 -5.29 19.45 -9.57
N ALA A 386 -5.50 19.54 -10.89
CA ALA A 386 -5.01 20.64 -11.71
C ALA A 386 -5.70 21.99 -11.40
N LEU A 387 -6.95 21.98 -10.92
CA LEU A 387 -7.62 23.19 -10.42
C LEU A 387 -6.95 23.76 -9.16
N GLN A 388 -6.23 22.92 -8.41
CA GLN A 388 -5.53 23.19 -7.15
C GLN A 388 -6.49 23.61 -6.02
N LYS A 389 -6.99 24.84 -6.06
CA LYS A 389 -7.86 25.44 -5.05
C LYS A 389 -8.95 26.30 -5.69
N PRO A 390 -10.06 26.60 -5.00
CA PRO A 390 -11.06 27.56 -5.50
C PRO A 390 -10.44 28.93 -5.82
N LYS A 391 -10.84 29.59 -6.92
CA LYS A 391 -10.34 30.93 -7.27
C LYS A 391 -11.08 32.06 -6.54
N ASP A 392 -12.34 31.81 -6.17
CA ASP A 392 -13.25 32.77 -5.56
C ASP A 392 -14.32 32.04 -4.69
N ALA A 393 -15.23 32.80 -4.10
CA ALA A 393 -16.29 32.27 -3.23
C ALA A 393 -17.30 31.40 -3.99
N ASP A 394 -17.67 31.77 -5.21
CA ASP A 394 -18.61 31.01 -6.03
C ASP A 394 -18.03 29.63 -6.36
N GLU A 395 -16.75 29.58 -6.71
CA GLU A 395 -16.06 28.33 -6.98
C GLU A 395 -15.87 27.50 -5.70
N ARG A 396 -15.67 28.15 -4.55
CA ARG A 396 -15.60 27.46 -3.26
C ARG A 396 -16.93 26.76 -2.92
N ASP A 397 -18.05 27.37 -3.26
CA ASP A 397 -19.37 26.75 -3.14
C ASP A 397 -19.55 25.57 -4.09
N ILE A 398 -18.97 25.64 -5.31
CA ILE A 398 -18.95 24.50 -6.24
C ILE A 398 -18.16 23.33 -5.64
N TYR A 399 -16.97 23.58 -5.08
CA TYR A 399 -16.17 22.55 -4.41
C TYR A 399 -16.96 21.86 -3.28
N TRP A 400 -17.61 22.63 -2.39
CA TRP A 400 -18.42 22.06 -1.32
C TRP A 400 -19.62 21.26 -1.82
N ARG A 401 -20.30 21.75 -2.87
CA ARG A 401 -21.42 21.05 -3.48
C ARG A 401 -20.98 19.72 -4.10
N ASN A 402 -19.88 19.73 -4.84
CA ASN A 402 -19.39 18.54 -5.53
C ASN A 402 -18.84 17.52 -4.54
N LEU A 403 -18.14 17.94 -3.47
CA LEU A 403 -17.72 17.05 -2.39
C LEU A 403 -18.90 16.27 -1.76
N LYS A 404 -20.06 16.93 -1.60
CA LYS A 404 -21.28 16.31 -1.06
C LYS A 404 -21.94 15.31 -2.00
N GLN A 405 -21.75 15.47 -3.31
CA GLN A 405 -22.40 14.64 -4.34
C GLN A 405 -21.51 13.52 -4.86
N GLU A 406 -20.19 13.73 -4.85
CA GLU A 406 -19.22 12.75 -5.33
C GLU A 406 -19.18 11.53 -4.41
N LYS A 407 -19.12 10.35 -5.04
CA LYS A 407 -19.07 9.05 -4.35
C LYS A 407 -17.68 8.45 -4.36
N GLU A 408 -16.87 8.78 -5.36
CA GLU A 408 -15.52 8.22 -5.50
C GLU A 408 -14.55 8.90 -4.52
N GLY A 409 -13.99 8.11 -3.60
CA GLY A 409 -13.20 8.63 -2.49
C GLY A 409 -11.97 9.45 -2.91
N GLY A 410 -11.28 9.07 -3.98
CA GLY A 410 -10.12 9.80 -4.48
C GLY A 410 -10.47 11.19 -5.02
N VAL A 411 -11.56 11.30 -5.77
CA VAL A 411 -12.11 12.57 -6.25
C VAL A 411 -12.53 13.46 -5.08
N ARG A 412 -13.22 12.88 -4.08
CA ARG A 412 -13.58 13.59 -2.84
C ARG A 412 -12.35 14.14 -2.11
N GLY A 413 -11.30 13.33 -2.01
CA GLY A 413 -10.02 13.73 -1.44
C GLY A 413 -9.42 14.97 -2.11
N TRP A 414 -9.45 15.05 -3.44
CA TRP A 414 -8.97 16.23 -4.17
C TRP A 414 -9.84 17.47 -3.98
N TYR A 415 -11.17 17.33 -3.90
CA TYR A 415 -12.04 18.46 -3.52
C TYR A 415 -11.70 18.96 -2.12
N THR A 416 -11.56 18.08 -1.13
CA THR A 416 -11.19 18.49 0.23
C THR A 416 -9.81 19.13 0.30
N TYR A 417 -8.84 18.65 -0.50
CA TYR A 417 -7.51 19.23 -0.53
C TYR A 417 -7.53 20.67 -1.06
N GLY A 418 -8.31 20.94 -2.12
CA GLY A 418 -8.46 22.30 -2.63
C GLY A 418 -9.20 23.22 -1.66
N LEU A 419 -10.25 22.72 -0.98
CA LEU A 419 -10.96 23.47 0.05
C LEU A 419 -10.07 23.83 1.25
N LEU A 420 -9.13 22.94 1.60
CA LEU A 420 -8.21 23.13 2.71
C LEU A 420 -7.32 24.35 2.50
N GLN A 421 -6.80 24.59 1.30
CA GLN A 421 -5.76 25.60 1.02
C GLN A 421 -6.07 26.98 1.63
N ASP A 422 -7.27 27.52 1.39
CA ASP A 422 -7.71 28.83 1.88
C ASP A 422 -8.82 28.72 2.95
N ALA A 423 -8.85 27.62 3.70
CA ALA A 423 -9.87 27.41 4.72
C ALA A 423 -9.77 28.45 5.84
N THR A 424 -10.94 28.97 6.25
CA THR A 424 -11.06 30.01 7.28
C THR A 424 -11.73 29.47 8.54
N LYS A 425 -11.50 30.16 9.67
CA LYS A 425 -12.06 29.77 10.97
C LYS A 425 -13.60 29.66 10.97
N ASN A 426 -14.27 30.50 10.16
CA ASN A 426 -15.74 30.57 10.12
C ASN A 426 -16.38 29.37 9.39
N GLU A 427 -15.58 28.48 8.80
CA GLU A 427 -16.07 27.32 8.06
C GLU A 427 -16.13 26.04 8.89
N VAL A 428 -15.98 26.14 10.21
CA VAL A 428 -15.98 24.98 11.11
C VAL A 428 -17.23 24.12 10.93
N ASP A 429 -18.38 24.76 10.67
CA ASP A 429 -19.66 24.10 10.40
C ASP A 429 -19.67 23.28 9.10
N LEU A 430 -18.84 23.63 8.13
CA LEU A 430 -18.69 22.91 6.85
C LEU A 430 -17.71 21.75 6.95
N TRP A 431 -16.69 21.85 7.81
CA TRP A 431 -15.62 20.86 7.95
C TRP A 431 -15.99 19.69 8.88
N LEU A 432 -16.61 19.98 10.02
CA LEU A 432 -16.83 18.96 11.05
C LEU A 432 -17.73 17.78 10.66
N PRO A 433 -18.74 17.92 9.77
CA PRO A 433 -19.47 16.76 9.29
C PRO A 433 -18.58 15.68 8.64
N TRP A 434 -17.38 16.05 8.17
CA TRP A 434 -16.45 15.16 7.50
C TRP A 434 -15.46 14.46 8.44
N ALA A 435 -15.48 14.76 9.75
CA ALA A 435 -14.57 14.12 10.72
C ALA A 435 -14.77 12.59 10.81
N THR A 436 -15.96 12.11 10.43
CA THR A 436 -16.32 10.68 10.39
C THR A 436 -16.39 10.10 8.98
N ASP A 437 -15.81 10.79 7.99
CA ASP A 437 -15.82 10.26 6.64
C ASP A 437 -15.08 8.93 6.55
N LEU A 438 -15.62 7.98 5.79
CA LEU A 438 -14.95 6.69 5.56
C LEU A 438 -13.63 6.89 4.80
N ASN A 439 -13.54 7.93 3.96
CA ASN A 439 -12.32 8.27 3.25
C ASN A 439 -11.30 8.95 4.17
N TRP A 440 -10.15 8.31 4.30
CA TRP A 440 -8.98 8.73 5.05
C TRP A 440 -8.46 10.10 4.61
N THR A 441 -8.38 10.37 3.30
CA THR A 441 -7.86 11.65 2.81
C THR A 441 -8.79 12.81 3.19
N VAL A 442 -10.11 12.62 3.11
CA VAL A 442 -11.09 13.60 3.58
C VAL A 442 -10.88 13.90 5.07
N ARG A 443 -10.77 12.86 5.93
CA ARG A 443 -10.48 13.03 7.36
C ARG A 443 -9.11 13.66 7.63
N TRP A 444 -8.11 13.35 6.82
CA TRP A 444 -6.79 13.98 6.90
C TRP A 444 -6.88 15.49 6.61
N CYS A 445 -7.68 15.90 5.62
CA CYS A 445 -7.95 17.31 5.37
C CYS A 445 -8.72 17.99 6.51
N VAL A 446 -9.67 17.29 7.16
CA VAL A 446 -10.35 17.80 8.37
C VAL A 446 -9.35 18.02 9.50
N ASN A 447 -8.46 17.06 9.75
CA ASN A 447 -7.40 17.23 10.74
C ASN A 447 -6.47 18.40 10.38
N GLY A 448 -6.11 18.54 9.09
CA GLY A 448 -5.34 19.68 8.59
C GLY A 448 -6.05 21.01 8.78
N TYR A 449 -7.37 21.05 8.64
CA TYR A 449 -8.19 22.23 8.94
C TYR A 449 -8.16 22.57 10.43
N LEU A 450 -8.41 21.59 11.30
CA LEU A 450 -8.41 21.78 12.75
C LEU A 450 -7.05 22.30 13.24
N ASN A 451 -5.95 21.71 12.76
CA ASN A 451 -4.59 22.09 13.13
C ASN A 451 -4.16 23.48 12.65
N ARG A 452 -4.93 24.15 11.78
CA ARG A 452 -4.66 25.56 11.40
C ARG A 452 -5.03 26.56 12.49
N PHE A 453 -5.90 26.18 13.42
CA PHE A 453 -6.44 27.06 14.46
C PHE A 453 -6.10 26.47 15.83
N SER A 454 -5.21 27.11 16.57
CA SER A 454 -4.64 26.57 17.81
C SER A 454 -5.67 26.36 18.93
N GLU A 455 -6.83 26.98 18.84
CA GLU A 455 -7.97 26.82 19.74
C GLU A 455 -8.84 25.58 19.43
N PHE A 456 -8.66 24.96 18.26
CA PHE A 456 -9.41 23.77 17.86
C PHE A 456 -8.72 22.50 18.37
N PRO A 457 -9.48 21.47 18.74
CA PRO A 457 -8.92 20.19 19.15
C PRO A 457 -8.33 19.44 17.94
N GLU A 458 -7.30 18.63 18.20
CA GLU A 458 -6.74 17.72 17.21
C GLU A 458 -7.65 16.50 17.00
N LEU A 459 -7.87 16.11 15.74
CA LEU A 459 -8.59 14.89 15.41
C LEU A 459 -7.62 13.70 15.52
N GLU A 460 -7.91 12.76 16.42
CA GLU A 460 -7.11 11.55 16.53
C GLU A 460 -7.23 10.73 15.23
N LYS A 461 -6.13 10.60 14.51
CA LYS A 461 -6.09 9.93 13.20
C LYS A 461 -6.18 8.41 13.38
N THR A 462 -7.00 7.76 12.56
CA THR A 462 -7.04 6.29 12.49
C THR A 462 -7.23 5.77 11.06
N HIS A 463 -6.43 4.78 10.67
CA HIS A 463 -6.65 4.01 9.45
C HIS A 463 -7.75 2.95 9.61
N ASP A 464 -8.04 2.55 10.85
CA ASP A 464 -9.05 1.56 11.17
C ASP A 464 -10.47 2.12 10.97
N PRO A 465 -11.24 1.58 10.00
CA PRO A 465 -12.63 2.00 9.75
C PRO A 465 -13.53 1.84 10.98
N ASP A 466 -13.30 0.83 11.80
CA ASP A 466 -14.15 0.51 12.96
C ASP A 466 -13.97 1.54 14.09
N SER A 467 -12.82 2.21 14.12
CA SER A 467 -12.48 3.20 15.15
C SER A 467 -12.87 4.64 14.78
N ILE A 468 -13.34 4.92 13.55
CA ILE A 468 -13.53 6.29 13.05
C ILE A 468 -14.43 7.13 13.97
N LEU A 469 -15.58 6.57 14.37
CA LEU A 469 -16.56 7.29 15.20
C LEU A 469 -16.00 7.63 16.58
N ASP A 470 -15.35 6.67 17.23
CA ASP A 470 -14.78 6.84 18.56
C ASP A 470 -13.70 7.92 18.58
N LYS A 471 -12.88 7.97 17.51
CA LYS A 471 -11.79 8.94 17.36
C LYS A 471 -12.29 10.35 17.03
N ALA A 472 -13.44 10.48 16.37
CA ALA A 472 -14.06 11.77 16.08
C ALA A 472 -14.91 12.32 17.25
N LEU A 473 -15.33 11.49 18.20
CA LEU A 473 -16.22 11.88 19.30
C LEU A 473 -15.74 13.09 20.12
N PRO A 474 -14.44 13.23 20.48
CA PRO A 474 -13.97 14.41 21.21
C PRO A 474 -14.21 15.72 20.45
N ILE A 475 -14.09 15.70 19.12
CA ILE A 475 -14.30 16.86 18.26
C ILE A 475 -15.76 17.31 18.28
N TYR A 476 -16.71 16.37 18.18
CA TYR A 476 -18.13 16.71 18.24
C TYR A 476 -18.53 17.29 19.60
N LYS A 477 -18.04 16.72 20.71
CA LYS A 477 -18.29 17.24 22.06
C LYS A 477 -17.74 18.66 22.25
N TRP A 478 -16.57 18.94 21.67
CA TRP A 478 -16.01 20.29 21.68
C TRP A 478 -16.88 21.25 20.85
N TYR A 479 -17.28 20.83 19.66
CA TYR A 479 -18.05 21.66 18.74
C TYR A 479 -19.44 22.04 19.26
N GLU A 480 -20.13 21.13 19.96
CA GLU A 480 -21.39 21.44 20.64
C GLU A 480 -21.23 22.60 21.64
N LYS A 481 -20.13 22.60 22.41
CA LYS A 481 -19.80 23.70 23.34
C LYS A 481 -19.40 24.97 22.61
N TYR A 482 -18.62 24.84 21.53
CA TYR A 482 -18.17 25.97 20.72
C TYR A 482 -19.36 26.73 20.13
N LYS A 483 -20.40 26.03 19.66
CA LYS A 483 -21.64 26.65 19.15
C LYS A 483 -22.39 27.45 20.20
N LEU A 484 -22.47 26.94 21.43
CA LEU A 484 -23.13 27.63 22.54
C LEU A 484 -22.45 28.95 22.94
N HIS A 485 -21.17 29.14 22.59
CA HIS A 485 -20.43 30.37 22.86
C HIS A 485 -20.54 31.41 21.73
N LEU A 486 -21.03 31.02 20.55
CA LEU A 486 -21.24 31.90 19.40
C LEU A 486 -22.67 32.45 19.32
N THR A 487 -23.63 31.76 19.95
CA THR A 487 -25.02 32.19 20.16
C THR A 487 -25.15 32.96 21.46
#